data_AF-A0AAV6ZEE6-F1
#
_entry.id   AF-A0AAV6ZEE6-F1
#
_cell.length_a   1.000
_cell.length_b   1.000
_cell.length_c   1.000
_cell.angle_alpha   90.00
_cell.angle_beta   90.00
_cell.angle_gamma   90.00
#
_symmetry.space_group_name_H-M   'P 1'
#
loop_
_entity.id
_entity.type
_entity.pdbx_description
1 polymer ?
#
loop_
_entity_poly.entity_id
_entity_poly.type
_entity_poly.pdbx_seq_one_letter_code
_entity_poly.pdbx_strand_id
1 'polypeptide(L)'
;MSVLPKTFLLEVSLYTCPCPWCGHYSASLSVAPPVSSRHRHQSDHECEKLEAPKQRMFATQQLVKEIVDSKKSAPPNKVRRGAKNAETAAKVALMKLKLHALGDKSLPQSERIYFQVYLPKGGKDKSKAMFFCKKWSIGKVVDYAASMASLKNDNNKASAKKLRVCHAETGAALPMDSCVETWLSSADNTLYNGGNIIIEYLDNECNDIEDAGQYLL
;
A
#
# COMPACT_ATOMS: atom_id res chain seq x y z
N MET A 1 -33.75 -3.92 -64.30
CA MET A 1 -32.31 -3.73 -64.54
C MET A 1 -31.58 -4.11 -63.28
N SER A 2 -30.91 -5.25 -63.35
CA SER A 2 -30.15 -5.92 -62.29
C SER A 2 -28.94 -5.08 -61.85
N VAL A 3 -28.86 -4.77 -60.56
CA VAL A 3 -27.67 -4.17 -59.95
C VAL A 3 -26.93 -5.26 -59.18
N LEU A 4 -25.76 -5.64 -59.66
CA LEU A 4 -24.69 -6.31 -58.92
C LEU A 4 -23.40 -5.52 -59.21
N PRO A 5 -22.33 -5.61 -58.39
CA PRO A 5 -22.24 -5.61 -56.94
C PRO A 5 -21.26 -4.50 -56.47
N LYS A 6 -21.19 -4.20 -55.16
CA LYS A 6 -19.97 -3.58 -54.59
C LYS A 6 -19.37 -4.55 -53.59
N THR A 7 -18.60 -5.49 -54.13
CA THR A 7 -17.58 -6.23 -53.38
C THR A 7 -16.59 -5.21 -52.80
N PHE A 8 -16.61 -5.03 -51.48
CA PHE A 8 -15.54 -4.36 -50.75
C PHE A 8 -14.33 -5.30 -50.80
N LEU A 9 -13.39 -5.03 -51.70
CA LEU A 9 -12.08 -5.66 -51.67
C LEU A 9 -11.31 -5.07 -50.49
N LEU A 10 -11.09 -5.88 -49.45
CA LEU A 10 -10.12 -5.58 -48.40
C LEU A 10 -8.72 -5.76 -49.01
N GLU A 11 -8.08 -4.67 -49.44
CA GLU A 11 -6.67 -4.70 -49.82
C GLU A 11 -5.81 -4.97 -48.57
N VAL A 12 -5.35 -6.21 -48.43
CA VAL A 12 -4.32 -6.58 -47.46
C VAL A 12 -2.99 -6.10 -48.04
N SER A 13 -2.49 -4.97 -47.57
CA SER A 13 -1.16 -4.49 -47.96
C SER A 13 -0.09 -5.26 -47.18
N LEU A 14 0.71 -6.04 -47.90
CA LEU A 14 1.86 -6.76 -47.34
C LEU A 14 3.01 -5.78 -47.15
N TYR A 15 3.32 -5.43 -45.90
CA TYR A 15 4.50 -4.63 -45.60
C TYR A 15 5.70 -5.53 -45.36
N THR A 16 6.72 -5.39 -46.20
CA THR A 16 8.02 -6.03 -46.02
C THR A 16 8.85 -5.21 -45.03
N CYS A 17 9.46 -5.89 -44.05
CA CYS A 17 10.46 -5.27 -43.20
C CYS A 17 11.58 -4.69 -44.08
N PRO A 18 12.00 -3.42 -43.89
CA PRO A 18 13.11 -2.84 -44.67
C PRO A 18 14.48 -3.50 -44.42
N CYS A 19 14.56 -4.46 -43.50
CA CYS A 19 15.82 -5.08 -43.10
C CYS A 19 16.16 -6.25 -44.04
N PRO A 20 17.32 -6.26 -44.70
CA PRO A 20 17.69 -7.28 -45.70
C PRO A 20 17.74 -8.73 -45.18
N TRP A 21 17.79 -8.92 -43.86
CA TRP A 21 18.01 -10.21 -43.19
C TRP A 21 16.76 -10.72 -42.44
N CYS A 22 15.66 -9.96 -42.48
CA CYS A 22 14.43 -10.30 -41.78
C CYS A 22 13.40 -10.84 -42.78
N GLY A 23 13.31 -12.16 -42.92
CA GLY A 23 12.32 -12.81 -43.78
C GLY A 23 10.89 -12.81 -43.21
N HIS A 24 10.57 -11.94 -42.25
CA HIS A 24 9.27 -11.93 -41.59
C HIS A 24 8.28 -11.02 -42.32
N TYR A 25 7.12 -11.58 -42.67
CA TYR A 25 5.99 -10.85 -43.20
C TYR A 25 4.98 -10.57 -42.09
N SER A 26 4.42 -9.36 -42.06
CA SER A 26 3.28 -9.05 -41.18
C SER A 26 2.19 -8.39 -42.01
N ALA A 27 1.02 -9.03 -42.07
CA ALA A 27 -0.19 -8.42 -42.60
C ALA A 27 -0.84 -7.59 -41.49
N SER A 28 -1.11 -6.31 -41.74
CA SER A 28 -1.88 -5.45 -40.84
C SER A 28 -3.03 -4.80 -41.59
N LEU A 29 -4.17 -4.69 -40.92
CA LEU A 29 -5.36 -4.00 -41.39
C LEU A 29 -5.37 -2.50 -41.03
N SER A 30 -4.29 -1.98 -40.41
CA SER A 30 -4.20 -0.58 -39.97
C SER A 30 -3.25 0.27 -40.81
N VAL A 31 -3.55 1.57 -40.92
CA VAL A 31 -2.80 2.59 -41.69
C VAL A 31 -1.46 2.98 -41.03
N ALA A 32 -1.06 2.30 -39.94
CA ALA A 32 0.22 2.50 -39.27
C ALA A 32 1.07 1.22 -39.37
N PRO A 33 2.39 1.33 -39.62
CA PRO A 33 3.23 0.15 -39.85
C PRO A 33 3.24 -0.75 -38.61
N PRO A 34 2.94 -2.05 -38.75
CA PRO A 34 2.93 -2.99 -37.64
C PRO A 34 4.36 -3.31 -37.21
N VAL A 35 4.87 -2.65 -36.16
CA VAL A 35 6.12 -3.08 -35.51
C VAL A 35 5.78 -4.23 -34.57
N SER A 36 6.20 -5.45 -34.94
CA SER A 36 6.05 -6.63 -34.08
C SER A 36 6.80 -6.42 -32.74
N SER A 37 6.30 -7.03 -31.66
CA SER A 37 6.93 -6.92 -30.32
C SER A 37 8.38 -7.41 -30.27
N ARG A 38 8.83 -8.20 -31.26
CA ARG A 38 10.21 -8.68 -31.43
C ARG A 38 11.16 -7.64 -32.03
N HIS A 39 10.65 -6.46 -32.40
CA HIS A 39 11.44 -5.33 -32.89
C HIS A 39 11.23 -4.08 -32.02
N ARG A 40 10.71 -4.27 -30.80
CA ARG A 40 10.42 -3.16 -29.89
C ARG A 40 11.66 -2.72 -29.11
N HIS A 41 12.56 -3.64 -28.75
CA HIS A 41 13.79 -3.32 -28.04
C HIS A 41 15.02 -3.52 -28.92
N GLN A 42 15.92 -2.54 -28.85
CA GLN A 42 17.17 -2.52 -29.58
C GLN A 42 18.14 -3.63 -29.16
N SER A 43 17.91 -4.23 -27.99
CA SER A 43 18.65 -5.35 -27.42
C SER A 43 18.25 -6.71 -27.97
N ASP A 44 17.07 -6.81 -28.59
CA ASP A 44 16.56 -8.09 -29.14
C ASP A 44 17.14 -8.38 -30.54
N HIS A 45 18.06 -7.52 -31.02
CA HIS A 45 18.81 -7.71 -32.26
C HIS A 45 20.22 -7.16 -32.15
N GLU A 46 21.14 -7.75 -32.90
CA GLU A 46 22.53 -7.31 -33.00
C GLU A 46 22.62 -6.22 -34.09
N CYS A 47 22.13 -5.02 -33.77
CA CYS A 47 22.15 -3.88 -34.69
C CYS A 47 23.58 -3.40 -34.90
N GLU A 48 23.98 -3.26 -36.16
CA GLU A 48 25.28 -2.70 -36.56
C GLU A 48 25.45 -1.23 -36.12
N LYS A 49 24.35 -0.56 -35.73
CA LYS A 49 24.32 0.82 -35.17
C LYS A 49 24.30 0.88 -33.63
N LEU A 50 24.67 -0.18 -32.92
CA LEU A 50 24.85 -0.15 -31.47
C LEU A 50 26.21 0.46 -31.11
N GLU A 51 26.21 1.67 -30.56
CA GLU A 51 27.39 2.16 -29.83
C GLU A 51 27.57 1.29 -28.57
N ALA A 52 28.74 0.70 -28.39
CA ALA A 52 29.05 -0.09 -27.21
C ALA A 52 28.79 0.73 -25.94
N PRO A 53 28.28 0.12 -24.85
CA PRO A 53 28.08 0.81 -23.58
C PRO A 53 29.40 1.44 -23.13
N LYS A 54 29.49 2.78 -23.16
CA LYS A 54 30.68 3.51 -22.70
C LYS A 54 30.98 3.07 -21.26
N GLN A 55 32.13 2.43 -21.05
CA GLN A 55 32.58 2.00 -19.72
C GLN A 55 32.72 3.22 -18.80
N ARG A 56 31.66 3.50 -18.04
CA ARG A 56 31.57 4.62 -17.08
C ARG A 56 32.43 4.45 -15.82
N MET A 57 33.24 3.38 -15.74
CA MET A 57 33.69 2.84 -14.44
C MET A 57 35.09 3.27 -13.96
N PHE A 58 35.92 3.96 -14.74
CA PHE A 58 37.27 4.31 -14.25
C PHE A 58 37.27 5.56 -13.34
N ALA A 59 36.49 6.58 -13.67
CA ALA A 59 36.41 7.82 -12.88
C ALA A 59 35.71 7.66 -11.51
N THR A 60 34.98 6.55 -11.30
CA THR A 60 34.26 6.29 -10.04
C THR A 60 35.15 5.64 -8.98
N GLN A 61 36.23 4.95 -9.36
CA GLN A 61 37.07 4.20 -8.40
C GLN A 61 37.95 5.11 -7.53
N GLN A 62 38.49 6.19 -8.11
CA GLN A 62 39.26 7.18 -7.35
C GLN A 62 38.37 7.92 -6.34
N LEU A 63 37.18 8.33 -6.78
CA LEU A 63 36.19 8.97 -5.93
C LEU A 63 35.72 8.05 -4.79
N VAL A 64 35.53 6.76 -5.07
CA VAL A 64 35.19 5.77 -4.03
C VAL A 64 36.33 5.58 -3.03
N LYS A 65 37.60 5.53 -3.48
CA LYS A 65 38.76 5.43 -2.59
C LYS A 65 38.88 6.67 -1.69
N GLU A 66 38.77 7.87 -2.26
CA GLU A 66 38.79 9.12 -1.49
C GLU A 66 37.65 9.20 -0.46
N ILE A 67 36.45 8.71 -0.78
CA ILE A 67 35.31 8.64 0.16
C ILE A 67 35.57 7.63 1.29
N VAL A 68 36.24 6.52 1.02
CA VAL A 68 36.53 5.49 2.03
C VAL A 68 37.65 5.95 2.96
N ASP A 69 38.70 6.56 2.42
CA ASP A 69 39.83 7.05 3.20
C ASP A 69 39.45 8.26 4.07
N SER A 70 38.59 9.15 3.57
CA SER A 70 38.04 10.27 4.36
C SER A 70 37.09 9.85 5.49
N LYS A 71 36.55 8.62 5.46
CA LYS A 71 35.72 8.07 6.55
C LYS A 71 36.52 7.37 7.65
N LYS A 72 37.79 7.05 7.42
CA LYS A 72 38.64 6.32 8.38
C LYS A 72 39.22 7.22 9.49
N SER A 73 39.23 8.54 9.29
CA SER A 73 39.76 9.54 10.23
C SER A 73 38.69 10.34 10.98
N ALA A 74 37.40 10.10 10.73
CA ALA A 74 36.31 10.78 11.43
C ALA A 74 35.94 10.03 12.72
N PRO A 75 35.77 10.70 13.87
CA PRO A 75 35.24 10.06 15.09
C PRO A 75 33.84 9.49 14.81
N PRO A 76 33.41 8.44 15.55
CA PRO A 76 32.13 7.79 15.33
C PRO A 76 31.06 8.86 15.29
N ASN A 77 30.42 8.96 14.13
CA ASN A 77 29.45 9.98 13.79
C ASN A 77 28.44 10.05 14.95
N LYS A 78 28.52 11.09 15.77
CA LYS A 78 27.44 11.43 16.70
C LYS A 78 26.22 11.50 15.80
N VAL A 79 25.35 10.50 15.89
CA VAL A 79 24.09 10.43 15.15
C VAL A 79 23.53 11.83 15.26
N ARG A 80 23.55 12.56 14.13
CA ARG A 80 22.98 13.89 14.07
C ARG A 80 21.50 13.63 14.29
N ARG A 81 21.07 13.73 15.56
CA ARG A 81 19.67 13.82 15.93
C ARG A 81 19.23 15.13 15.31
N GLY A 82 18.89 15.08 14.03
CA GLY A 82 18.20 16.17 13.34
C GLY A 82 17.02 16.54 14.23
N ALA A 83 16.74 17.83 14.32
CA ALA A 83 15.61 18.37 15.07
C ALA A 83 14.40 17.44 14.90
N LYS A 84 13.71 17.13 16.01
CA LYS A 84 12.51 16.29 16.03
C LYS A 84 11.42 16.95 15.18
N ASN A 85 11.51 16.80 13.86
CA ASN A 85 10.47 17.24 12.94
C ASN A 85 9.32 16.24 13.10
N ALA A 86 8.47 16.49 14.11
CA ALA A 86 7.31 15.66 14.44
C ALA A 86 6.43 15.42 13.21
N GLU A 87 6.34 16.40 12.31
CA GLU A 87 5.65 16.27 11.03
C GLU A 87 6.28 15.21 10.10
N THR A 88 7.62 15.16 10.01
CA THR A 88 8.32 14.13 9.25
C THR A 88 8.15 12.76 9.90
N ALA A 89 8.21 12.69 11.23
CA ALA A 89 7.99 11.45 11.97
C ALA A 89 6.55 10.91 11.78
N ALA A 90 5.54 11.79 11.83
CA ALA A 90 4.13 11.45 11.59
C ALA A 90 3.90 10.94 10.16
N LYS A 91 4.48 11.61 9.16
CA LYS A 91 4.42 11.16 7.75
C LYS A 91 5.05 9.77 7.59
N VAL A 92 6.23 9.54 8.17
CA VAL A 92 6.92 8.24 8.11
C VAL A 92 6.13 7.16 8.84
N ALA A 93 5.53 7.46 9.99
CA ALA A 93 4.67 6.53 10.72
C ALA A 93 3.47 6.08 9.87
N LEU A 94 2.78 7.04 9.23
CA LEU A 94 1.64 6.78 8.36
C LEU A 94 2.06 5.95 7.13
N MET A 95 3.24 6.22 6.55
CA MET A 95 3.79 5.41 5.45
C MET A 95 4.05 3.97 5.90
N LYS A 96 4.73 3.75 7.03
CA LYS A 96 4.98 2.41 7.58
C LYS A 96 3.68 1.67 7.83
N LEU A 97 2.71 2.35 8.41
CA LEU A 97 1.41 1.77 8.71
C LEU A 97 0.71 1.34 7.41
N LYS A 98 0.68 2.20 6.38
CA LYS A 98 0.12 1.85 5.05
C LYS A 98 0.83 0.67 4.39
N LEU A 99 2.14 0.52 4.57
CA LEU A 99 2.91 -0.58 3.99
C LEU A 99 2.55 -1.93 4.61
N HIS A 100 2.29 -1.96 5.92
CA HIS A 100 1.99 -3.18 6.66
C HIS A 100 0.50 -3.43 6.87
N ALA A 101 -0.35 -2.44 6.56
CA ALA A 101 -1.77 -2.50 6.86
C ALA A 101 -2.45 -3.63 6.10
N LEU A 102 -3.13 -4.49 6.86
CA LEU A 102 -3.93 -5.58 6.33
C LEU A 102 -5.40 -5.15 6.24
N GLY A 103 -6.07 -5.56 5.17
CA GLY A 103 -7.47 -5.23 4.96
C GLY A 103 -7.93 -5.63 3.56
N ASP A 104 -9.17 -5.25 3.23
CA ASP A 104 -9.78 -5.63 1.95
C ASP A 104 -9.24 -4.77 0.81
N LYS A 105 -8.46 -5.41 -0.07
CA LYS A 105 -7.83 -4.75 -1.23
C LYS A 105 -8.86 -4.25 -2.25
N SER A 106 -10.11 -4.71 -2.19
CA SER A 106 -11.20 -4.24 -3.06
C SER A 106 -11.63 -2.80 -2.75
N LEU A 107 -11.40 -2.32 -1.52
CA LEU A 107 -11.80 -0.98 -1.10
C LEU A 107 -11.00 0.10 -1.85
N PRO A 108 -11.64 1.14 -2.41
CA PRO A 108 -10.95 2.27 -3.03
C PRO A 108 -10.04 3.01 -2.02
N GLN A 109 -8.87 3.47 -2.48
CA GLN A 109 -7.90 4.12 -1.60
C GLN A 109 -8.44 5.37 -0.90
N SER A 110 -9.38 6.10 -1.52
CA SER A 110 -10.04 7.30 -0.97
C SER A 110 -10.93 6.99 0.23
N GLU A 111 -11.38 5.74 0.39
CA GLU A 111 -12.24 5.32 1.50
C GLU A 111 -11.46 4.61 2.61
N ARG A 112 -10.19 4.26 2.36
CA ARG A 112 -9.35 3.54 3.33
C ARG A 112 -8.88 4.47 4.44
N ILE A 113 -9.25 4.11 5.67
CA ILE A 113 -8.71 4.69 6.89
C ILE A 113 -7.86 3.64 7.56
N TYR A 114 -6.68 4.05 7.99
CA TYR A 114 -5.68 3.16 8.52
C TYR A 114 -5.54 3.37 10.03
N PHE A 115 -5.41 2.28 10.77
CA PHE A 115 -5.21 2.31 12.22
C PHE A 115 -4.17 1.28 12.65
N GLN A 116 -3.45 1.60 13.72
CA GLN A 116 -2.70 0.61 14.48
C GLN A 116 -3.67 -0.01 15.49
N VAL A 117 -3.99 -1.29 15.29
CA VAL A 117 -4.96 -2.01 16.12
C VAL A 117 -4.20 -2.79 17.18
N TYR A 118 -4.36 -2.41 18.44
CA TYR A 118 -3.83 -3.15 19.59
C TYR A 118 -4.79 -4.27 19.96
N LEU A 119 -4.22 -5.46 20.18
CA LEU A 119 -4.97 -6.69 20.42
C LEU A 119 -5.06 -6.97 21.93
N PRO A 120 -6.07 -7.75 22.36
CA PRO A 120 -6.27 -8.03 23.76
C PRO A 120 -5.09 -8.79 24.38
N LYS A 121 -4.85 -8.52 25.67
CA LYS A 121 -3.73 -9.13 26.42
C LYS A 121 -3.91 -10.66 26.45
N GLY A 122 -2.94 -11.38 25.89
CA GLY A 122 -2.99 -12.85 25.78
C GLY A 122 -2.96 -13.38 24.34
N GLY A 123 -3.06 -12.49 23.34
CA GLY A 123 -2.81 -12.83 21.94
C GLY A 123 -1.33 -13.05 21.61
N LYS A 124 -1.05 -13.71 20.49
CA LYS A 124 0.31 -13.91 19.96
C LYS A 124 0.98 -12.59 19.55
N ASP A 125 0.19 -11.70 18.96
CA ASP A 125 0.63 -10.40 18.47
C ASP A 125 0.10 -9.30 19.41
N LYS A 126 0.92 -8.29 19.71
CA LYS A 126 0.50 -7.14 20.54
C LYS A 126 -0.35 -6.14 19.76
N SER A 127 -0.01 -5.93 18.49
CA SER A 127 -0.73 -5.02 17.62
C SER A 127 -0.55 -5.39 16.15
N LYS A 128 -1.45 -4.89 15.32
CA LYS A 128 -1.48 -5.13 13.88
C LYS A 128 -1.95 -3.87 13.17
N ALA A 129 -1.23 -3.49 12.12
CA ALA A 129 -1.67 -2.43 11.24
C ALA A 129 -2.85 -2.95 10.39
N MET A 130 -3.97 -2.25 10.40
CA MET A 130 -5.15 -2.59 9.61
C MET A 130 -5.73 -1.37 8.92
N PHE A 131 -6.52 -1.60 7.87
CA PHE A 131 -7.31 -0.55 7.24
C PHE A 131 -8.76 -0.96 7.04
N PHE A 132 -9.65 0.03 7.13
CA PHE A 132 -11.10 -0.14 7.06
C PHE A 132 -11.71 0.91 6.13
N CYS A 133 -12.96 0.70 5.72
CA CYS A 133 -13.72 1.72 5.01
C CYS A 133 -14.25 2.76 6.00
N LYS A 134 -14.07 4.04 5.72
CA LYS A 134 -14.60 5.15 6.55
C LYS A 134 -16.12 5.10 6.75
N LYS A 135 -16.87 4.51 5.82
CA LYS A 135 -18.34 4.42 5.87
C LYS A 135 -18.85 3.24 6.71
N TRP A 136 -17.96 2.38 7.22
CA TRP A 136 -18.38 1.24 8.03
C TRP A 136 -18.80 1.68 9.43
N SER A 137 -19.75 0.94 10.00
CA SER A 137 -20.07 1.03 11.42
C SER A 137 -18.94 0.43 12.26
N ILE A 138 -18.83 0.86 13.51
CA ILE A 138 -17.86 0.31 14.47
C ILE A 138 -18.09 -1.19 14.67
N GLY A 139 -19.35 -1.65 14.70
CA GLY A 139 -19.65 -3.09 14.76
C GLY A 139 -19.02 -3.88 13.60
N LYS A 140 -19.13 -3.37 12.37
CA LYS A 140 -18.50 -4.00 11.21
C LYS A 140 -16.97 -3.96 11.27
N VAL A 141 -16.40 -2.89 11.82
CA VAL A 141 -14.95 -2.79 12.08
C VAL A 141 -14.50 -3.85 13.07
N VAL A 142 -15.25 -4.07 14.15
CA VAL A 142 -14.99 -5.11 15.15
C VAL A 142 -15.01 -6.50 14.52
N ASP A 143 -16.07 -6.83 13.76
CA ASP A 143 -16.19 -8.13 13.09
C ASP A 143 -15.02 -8.40 12.14
N TYR A 144 -14.65 -7.38 11.36
CA TYR A 144 -13.58 -7.48 10.40
C TYR A 144 -12.22 -7.60 11.10
N ALA A 145 -11.95 -6.76 12.09
CA ALA A 145 -10.70 -6.81 12.85
C ALA A 145 -10.56 -8.12 13.63
N ALA A 146 -11.66 -8.64 14.20
CA ALA A 146 -11.69 -9.93 14.87
C ALA A 146 -11.30 -11.06 13.91
N SER A 147 -11.87 -11.06 12.70
CA SER A 147 -11.52 -12.03 11.65
C SER A 147 -10.04 -11.95 11.28
N MET A 148 -9.51 -10.73 11.11
CA MET A 148 -8.11 -10.47 10.73
C MET A 148 -7.08 -10.78 11.83
N ALA A 149 -7.50 -10.68 13.09
CA ALA A 149 -6.69 -10.99 14.27
C ALA A 149 -6.96 -12.41 14.81
N SER A 150 -7.84 -13.18 14.17
CA SER A 150 -8.29 -14.50 14.63
C SER A 150 -8.84 -14.48 16.06
N LEU A 151 -9.50 -13.38 16.44
CA LEU A 151 -10.20 -13.22 17.71
C LEU A 151 -11.62 -13.79 17.60
N LYS A 152 -12.09 -14.39 18.69
CA LYS A 152 -13.45 -14.92 18.74
C LYS A 152 -14.43 -13.80 19.06
N ASN A 153 -15.32 -13.47 18.13
CA ASN A 153 -16.41 -12.53 18.37
C ASN A 153 -17.70 -13.28 18.73
N ASP A 154 -18.07 -13.27 20.01
CA ASP A 154 -19.29 -13.88 20.53
C ASP A 154 -20.32 -12.79 20.95
N ASN A 155 -20.30 -11.60 20.34
CA ASN A 155 -21.13 -10.44 20.72
C ASN A 155 -22.66 -10.70 20.70
N ASN A 156 -23.12 -11.74 19.99
CA ASN A 156 -24.52 -12.17 19.99
C ASN A 156 -24.92 -12.98 21.24
N LYS A 157 -23.97 -13.43 22.06
CA LYS A 157 -24.24 -14.20 23.29
C LYS A 157 -24.28 -13.27 24.49
N ALA A 158 -25.42 -13.22 25.18
CA ALA A 158 -25.62 -12.34 26.33
C ALA A 158 -24.66 -12.61 27.52
N SER A 159 -24.22 -13.86 27.68
CA SER A 159 -23.34 -14.29 28.79
C SER A 159 -21.85 -14.20 28.49
N ALA A 160 -21.46 -13.78 27.28
CA ALA A 160 -20.06 -13.65 26.89
C ALA A 160 -19.59 -12.21 27.02
N LYS A 161 -18.29 -12.02 27.26
CA LYS A 161 -17.66 -10.70 27.14
C LYS A 161 -17.78 -10.22 25.69
N LYS A 162 -18.13 -8.95 25.53
CA LYS A 162 -18.29 -8.33 24.22
C LYS A 162 -16.97 -7.76 23.75
N LEU A 163 -16.58 -8.14 22.54
CA LEU A 163 -15.44 -7.55 21.86
C LEU A 163 -15.82 -6.13 21.43
N ARG A 164 -15.07 -5.13 21.89
CA ARG A 164 -15.31 -3.72 21.56
C ARG A 164 -14.03 -3.04 21.09
N VAL A 165 -14.18 -1.97 20.31
CA VAL A 165 -13.08 -1.07 19.95
C VAL A 165 -13.09 0.09 20.94
N CYS A 166 -11.93 0.40 21.51
CA CYS A 166 -11.70 1.49 22.44
C CYS A 166 -10.68 2.48 21.86
N HIS A 167 -10.81 3.73 22.27
CA HIS A 167 -9.80 4.76 22.04
C HIS A 167 -8.52 4.43 22.80
N ALA A 168 -7.37 4.61 22.16
CA ALA A 168 -6.08 4.33 22.78
C ALA A 168 -5.68 5.35 23.88
N GLU A 169 -6.16 6.60 23.77
CA GLU A 169 -5.81 7.68 24.72
C GLU A 169 -6.79 7.73 25.90
N THR A 170 -8.10 7.71 25.63
CA THR A 170 -9.13 7.84 26.67
C THR A 170 -9.54 6.49 27.26
N GLY A 171 -9.29 5.38 26.56
CA GLY A 171 -9.79 4.07 26.95
C GLY A 171 -11.29 3.86 26.73
N ALA A 172 -12.01 4.87 26.25
CA ALA A 172 -13.44 4.79 26.06
C ALA A 172 -13.82 3.91 24.87
N ALA A 173 -14.81 3.05 25.05
CA ALA A 173 -15.36 2.18 24.01
C ALA A 173 -16.22 2.96 23.02
N LEU A 174 -15.97 2.73 21.74
CA LEU A 174 -16.73 3.29 20.65
C LEU A 174 -18.12 2.61 20.55
N PRO A 175 -19.20 3.37 20.40
CA PRO A 175 -20.54 2.83 20.19
C PRO A 175 -20.61 2.03 18.88
N MET A 176 -21.14 0.80 18.94
CA MET A 176 -21.22 -0.12 17.80
C MET A 176 -22.03 0.43 16.61
N ASP A 177 -23.04 1.26 16.91
CA ASP A 177 -23.98 1.81 15.92
C ASP A 177 -23.44 3.04 15.18
N SER A 178 -22.31 3.58 15.65
CA SER A 178 -21.69 4.76 15.05
C SER A 178 -20.83 4.42 13.83
N CYS A 179 -20.67 5.37 12.91
CA CYS A 179 -19.81 5.21 11.72
C CYS A 179 -18.40 5.76 11.98
N VAL A 180 -17.38 5.14 11.38
CA VAL A 180 -15.97 5.58 11.51
C VAL A 180 -15.79 7.03 11.04
N GLU A 181 -16.47 7.45 9.97
CA GLU A 181 -16.39 8.82 9.43
C GLU A 181 -16.88 9.88 10.42
N THR A 182 -17.87 9.57 11.26
CA THR A 182 -18.36 10.48 12.31
C THR A 182 -17.27 10.77 13.34
N TRP A 183 -16.52 9.73 13.74
CA TRP A 183 -15.42 9.85 14.70
C TRP A 183 -14.18 10.54 14.13
N LEU A 184 -13.98 10.47 12.81
CA LEU A 184 -12.89 11.17 12.12
C LEU A 184 -13.16 12.66 11.91
N SER A 185 -14.42 13.05 11.84
CA SER A 185 -14.83 14.43 11.51
C SER A 185 -15.07 15.30 12.75
N SER A 186 -15.10 14.69 13.92
CA SER A 186 -15.43 15.35 15.19
C SER A 186 -14.18 16.04 15.73
N ALA A 187 -14.25 17.36 15.91
CA ALA A 187 -13.12 18.18 16.38
C ALA A 187 -12.66 17.81 17.80
N ASP A 188 -13.56 17.25 18.60
CA ASP A 188 -13.29 16.81 19.98
C ASP A 188 -12.81 15.35 20.07
N ASN A 189 -12.81 14.60 18.95
CA ASN A 189 -12.53 13.17 18.96
C ASN A 189 -11.09 12.86 18.58
N THR A 190 -10.44 12.04 19.41
CA THR A 190 -9.03 11.64 19.31
C THR A 190 -8.74 10.68 18.15
N LEU A 191 -9.72 10.39 17.29
CA LEU A 191 -9.60 9.41 16.22
C LEU A 191 -9.22 10.08 14.89
N TYR A 192 -8.04 9.75 14.37
CA TYR A 192 -7.54 10.27 13.10
C TYR A 192 -6.92 9.15 12.25
N ASN A 193 -6.78 9.40 10.95
CA ASN A 193 -6.18 8.43 10.03
C ASN A 193 -4.68 8.22 10.34
N GLY A 194 -4.30 6.98 10.64
CA GLY A 194 -2.98 6.62 11.16
C GLY A 194 -2.90 6.62 12.69
N GLY A 195 -4.01 6.83 13.38
CA GLY A 195 -4.11 6.76 14.84
C GLY A 195 -4.13 5.33 15.38
N ASN A 196 -4.28 5.24 16.70
CA ASN A 196 -4.26 3.99 17.45
C ASN A 196 -5.67 3.65 17.96
N ILE A 197 -6.05 2.38 17.85
CA ILE A 197 -7.27 1.84 18.45
C ILE A 197 -6.95 0.56 19.21
N ILE A 198 -7.68 0.29 20.27
CA ILE A 198 -7.53 -0.92 21.08
C ILE A 198 -8.76 -1.79 20.87
N ILE A 199 -8.58 -3.10 20.72
CA ILE A 199 -9.66 -4.07 20.72
C ILE A 199 -9.54 -4.90 22.00
N GLU A 200 -10.59 -4.93 22.81
CA GLU A 200 -10.60 -5.65 24.08
C GLU A 200 -11.97 -6.28 24.38
N TYR A 201 -11.95 -7.33 25.20
CA TYR A 201 -13.14 -7.99 25.71
C TYR A 201 -13.65 -7.26 26.96
N LEU A 202 -14.74 -6.51 26.79
CA LEU A 202 -15.40 -5.78 27.86
C LEU A 202 -16.63 -6.53 28.37
N ASP A 203 -16.89 -6.40 29.68
CA ASP A 203 -18.13 -6.88 30.27
C ASP A 203 -19.31 -6.01 29.79
N ASN A 204 -20.54 -6.54 29.86
CA ASN A 204 -21.72 -5.85 29.29
C ASN A 204 -21.96 -4.44 29.86
N GLU A 205 -21.61 -4.25 31.13
CA GLU A 205 -21.78 -3.01 31.90
C GLU A 205 -20.59 -2.05 31.75
N CYS A 206 -19.45 -2.51 31.20
CA CYS A 206 -18.22 -1.74 31.16
C CYS A 206 -18.02 -1.14 29.77
N ASN A 207 -17.82 0.17 29.71
CA ASN A 207 -17.57 0.90 28.47
C ASN A 207 -16.16 1.48 28.40
N ASP A 208 -15.31 1.27 29.40
CA ASP A 208 -13.99 1.90 29.46
C ASP A 208 -12.93 0.86 29.86
N ILE A 209 -11.72 1.00 29.33
CA ILE A 209 -10.55 0.22 29.75
C ILE A 209 -9.63 1.09 30.62
N GLU A 210 -9.47 0.72 31.89
CA GLU A 210 -8.62 1.46 32.84
C GLU A 210 -7.12 1.40 32.48
N ASP A 211 -6.71 0.38 31.71
CA ASP A 211 -5.31 0.10 31.36
C ASP A 211 -4.92 0.52 29.92
N ALA A 212 -5.63 1.46 29.28
CA ALA A 212 -5.38 1.82 27.88
C ALA A 212 -3.90 2.17 27.60
N GLY A 213 -3.24 2.87 28.52
CA GLY A 213 -1.82 3.23 28.41
C GLY A 213 -0.86 2.04 28.34
N GLN A 214 -1.22 0.88 28.90
CA GLN A 214 -0.35 -0.31 28.88
C GLN A 214 -0.23 -0.94 27.48
N TYR A 215 -1.17 -0.66 26.57
CA TYR A 215 -1.11 -1.16 25.20
C TYR A 215 -0.10 -0.38 24.35
N LEU A 216 0.19 0.86 24.73
CA LEU A 216 1.08 1.77 24.00
C LEU A 216 2.56 1.67 24.44
N LEU A 217 2.86 0.85 25.46
CA LEU A 217 4.21 0.59 26.00
C LEU A 217 4.89 -0.61 25.34
#